data_AF-L9LD27-F1
#
_entry.id   AF-L9LD27-F1
#
_cell.length_a   1.000
_cell.length_b   1.000
_cell.length_c   1.000
_cell.angle_alpha   90.00
_cell.angle_beta   90.00
_cell.angle_gamma   90.00
#
_symmetry.space_group_name_H-M   'P 1'
#
loop_
_entity.id
_entity.type
_entity.pdbx_description
1 polymer ?
#
loop_
_entity_poly.entity_id
_entity_poly.type
_entity_poly.pdbx_seq_one_letter_code
_entity_poly.pdbx_strand_id
1 'polypeptide(L)'
;MQARWFHILGLVMFLWSSAHQYRSHAILGGLRKNKAGVPVHCSHRIPFGDWFEYVSSPNYLAELMIYVSIAVTFGLRNFTWWLVVAYVFFSHALAALLSHRFYRSTFVSYPKHRRAFLPLLF
;
A
#
# COMPACT_ATOMS: atom_id res chain seq x y z
N MET A 1 -17.72 26.79 9.20
CA MET A 1 -17.84 25.42 8.66
C MET A 1 -17.94 24.45 9.82
N GLN A 2 -19.04 23.71 9.97
CA GLN A 2 -19.22 22.78 11.08
C GLN A 2 -18.60 21.42 10.72
N ALA A 3 -17.61 20.97 11.50
CA ALA A 3 -16.99 19.68 11.30
C ALA A 3 -18.00 18.57 11.61
N ARG A 4 -18.43 17.85 10.58
CA ARG A 4 -19.30 16.66 10.69
C ARG A 4 -18.47 15.41 11.00
N TRP A 5 -19.09 14.39 11.59
CA TRP A 5 -18.45 13.14 12.01
C TRP A 5 -17.61 12.46 10.91
N PHE A 6 -18.04 12.54 9.64
CA PHE A 6 -17.30 11.95 8.53
C PHE A 6 -15.98 12.66 8.20
N HIS A 7 -15.82 13.95 8.55
CA HIS A 7 -14.53 14.63 8.42
C HIS A 7 -13.52 14.10 9.44
N ILE A 8 -13.99 13.84 10.66
CA ILE A 8 -13.15 13.24 11.73
C ILE A 8 -12.77 11.81 11.34
N LEU A 9 -13.75 11.02 10.87
CA LEU A 9 -13.49 9.67 10.38
C LEU A 9 -12.50 9.66 9.21
N GLY A 10 -12.71 10.51 8.21
CA GLY A 10 -11.82 10.65 7.07
C GLY A 10 -10.40 11.04 7.49
N LEU A 11 -10.24 11.97 8.43
CA LEU A 11 -8.94 12.37 8.95
C LEU A 11 -8.23 11.23 9.69
N VAL A 12 -8.94 10.49 10.56
CA VAL A 12 -8.36 9.35 11.28
C VAL A 12 -7.93 8.25 10.31
N MET A 13 -8.78 7.92 9.32
CA MET A 13 -8.43 6.96 8.27
C MET A 13 -7.22 7.41 7.45
N PHE A 14 -7.13 8.70 7.12
CA PHE A 14 -6.02 9.28 6.38
C PHE A 14 -4.70 9.13 7.14
N LEU A 15 -4.67 9.52 8.42
CA LEU A 15 -3.47 9.46 9.26
C LEU A 15 -3.02 8.01 9.48
N TRP A 16 -3.96 7.11 9.76
CA TRP A 16 -3.70 5.68 9.91
C TRP A 16 -3.07 5.09 8.65
N SER A 17 -3.68 5.35 7.49
CA SER A 17 -3.19 4.84 6.21
C SER A 17 -1.83 5.44 5.84
N SER A 18 -1.62 6.73 6.11
CA SER A 18 -0.33 7.42 5.89
C SER A 18 0.78 6.84 6.76
N ALA A 19 0.48 6.48 8.01
CA ALA A 19 1.45 5.82 8.88
C ALA A 19 1.91 4.47 8.29
N HIS A 20 0.98 3.64 7.81
CA HIS A 20 1.30 2.36 7.17
C HIS A 20 2.03 2.53 5.82
N GLN A 21 1.68 3.55 5.04
CA GLN A 21 2.39 3.88 3.80
C GLN A 21 3.85 4.25 4.11
N TYR A 22 4.06 5.12 5.09
CA TYR A 22 5.39 5.52 5.54
C TYR A 22 6.21 4.34 6.04
N ARG A 23 5.63 3.48 6.89
CA ARG A 23 6.28 2.24 7.38
C ARG A 23 6.66 1.32 6.22
N SER A 24 5.77 1.15 5.25
CA SER A 24 6.02 0.32 4.09
C SER A 24 7.20 0.85 3.25
N HIS A 25 7.25 2.15 3.02
CA HIS A 25 8.38 2.79 2.33
C HIS A 25 9.68 2.74 3.12
N ALA A 26 9.63 2.90 4.44
CA ALA A 26 10.80 2.77 5.30
C ALA A 26 11.39 1.36 5.23
N ILE A 27 10.55 0.32 5.24
CA ILE A 27 10.97 -1.08 5.06
C ILE A 27 11.63 -1.26 3.68
N LEU A 28 10.97 -0.84 2.60
CA LEU A 28 11.52 -0.95 1.24
C LEU A 28 12.83 -0.18 1.07
N GLY A 29 12.95 1.00 1.67
CA GLY A 29 14.18 1.80 1.70
C GLY A 29 15.30 1.12 2.49
N GLY A 30 14.97 0.47 3.61
CA GLY A 30 15.90 -0.33 4.40
C GLY A 30 16.46 -1.52 3.63
N LEU A 31 15.66 -2.15 2.76
CA LEU A 31 16.12 -3.26 1.92
C LEU A 31 17.18 -2.85 0.89
N ARG A 32 17.32 -1.57 0.59
CA ARG A 32 18.38 -1.04 -0.29
C ARG A 32 19.68 -0.71 0.45
N LYS A 33 19.72 -0.84 1.78
CA LYS A 33 20.91 -0.60 2.61
C LYS A 33 21.42 -1.91 3.23
N ASN A 34 22.73 -2.12 3.27
CA ASN A 34 23.31 -3.25 4.01
C ASN A 34 23.29 -2.96 5.54
N LYS A 35 23.65 -3.94 6.38
CA LYS A 35 23.73 -3.78 7.85
C LYS A 35 24.66 -2.63 8.29
N ALA A 36 25.62 -2.25 7.43
CA ALA A 36 26.52 -1.11 7.63
C ALA A 36 25.99 0.23 7.04
N GLY A 37 24.74 0.28 6.57
CA GLY A 37 24.13 1.50 5.98
C GLY A 37 24.51 1.79 4.52
N VAL A 38 25.38 0.99 3.92
CA VAL A 38 25.87 1.16 2.54
C VAL A 38 24.78 0.77 1.52
N PRO A 39 24.50 1.57 0.47
CA PRO A 39 23.57 1.22 -0.59
C PRO A 39 24.01 -0.06 -1.33
N VAL A 40 23.11 -1.04 -1.46
CA VAL A 40 23.35 -2.25 -2.27
C VAL A 40 22.48 -2.17 -3.51
N HIS A 41 23.11 -2.02 -4.67
CA HIS A 41 22.41 -1.75 -5.93
C HIS A 41 21.80 -2.99 -6.61
N CYS A 42 22.23 -4.21 -6.24
CA CYS A 42 21.96 -5.41 -7.06
C CYS A 42 21.22 -6.55 -6.37
N SER A 43 20.84 -6.44 -5.09
CA SER A 43 20.10 -7.51 -4.40
C SER A 43 18.66 -7.10 -4.10
N HIS A 44 17.70 -7.60 -4.89
CA HIS A 44 16.30 -7.61 -4.44
C HIS A 44 16.19 -8.55 -3.23
N ARG A 45 15.51 -8.09 -2.18
CA ARG A 45 15.25 -8.86 -0.96
C ARG A 45 13.75 -8.90 -0.71
N ILE A 46 13.28 -9.96 -0.06
CA ILE A 46 11.87 -10.10 0.30
C ILE A 46 11.59 -9.17 1.50
N PRO A 47 10.64 -8.21 1.39
CA PRO A 47 10.24 -7.38 2.53
C PRO A 47 9.50 -8.19 3.59
N PHE A 48 9.77 -7.89 4.86
CA PHE A 48 9.07 -8.45 6.03
C PHE A 48 8.73 -7.32 7.00
N GLY A 49 7.64 -7.50 7.75
CA GLY A 49 7.14 -6.53 8.72
C GLY A 49 5.91 -5.75 8.25
N ASP A 50 5.09 -5.31 9.21
CA ASP A 50 3.82 -4.62 8.97
C ASP A 50 2.91 -5.42 8.00
N TRP A 51 2.17 -4.74 7.12
CA TRP A 51 1.26 -5.37 6.17
C TRP A 51 1.95 -6.23 5.09
N PHE A 52 3.29 -6.25 5.02
CA PHE A 52 4.00 -7.15 4.10
C PHE A 52 3.78 -8.64 4.42
N GLU A 53 3.34 -8.97 5.63
CA GLU A 53 2.98 -10.35 5.98
C GLU A 53 1.73 -10.83 5.25
N TYR A 54 0.81 -9.92 4.95
CA TYR A 54 -0.47 -10.23 4.30
C TYR A 54 -0.43 -9.99 2.80
N VAL A 55 0.20 -8.90 2.35
CA VAL A 55 0.22 -8.49 0.94
C VAL A 55 1.63 -8.18 0.44
N SER A 56 1.88 -8.45 -0.83
CA SER A 56 3.17 -8.21 -1.49
C SER A 56 3.53 -6.73 -1.55
N SER A 57 2.53 -5.86 -1.75
CA SER A 57 2.70 -4.42 -1.92
C SER A 57 1.73 -3.63 -1.02
N PRO A 58 1.96 -3.59 0.31
CA PRO A 58 1.12 -2.90 1.27
C PRO A 58 1.12 -1.37 1.11
N ASN A 59 2.19 -0.81 0.55
CA ASN A 59 2.27 0.61 0.22
C ASN A 59 1.13 1.03 -0.73
N TYR A 60 0.81 0.20 -1.72
CA TYR A 60 -0.26 0.46 -2.66
C TYR A 60 -1.65 0.32 -2.02
N LEU A 61 -1.81 -0.61 -1.09
CA LEU A 61 -3.04 -0.75 -0.31
C LEU A 61 -3.25 0.47 0.60
N ALA A 62 -2.19 0.93 1.27
CA ALA A 62 -2.23 2.11 2.12
C ALA A 62 -2.55 3.37 1.31
N GLU A 63 -1.99 3.51 0.11
CA GLU A 63 -2.30 4.60 -0.80
C GLU A 63 -3.77 4.59 -1.22
N LEU A 64 -4.32 3.44 -1.60
CA LEU A 64 -5.75 3.30 -1.88
C LEU A 64 -6.62 3.75 -0.68
N MET A 65 -6.25 3.35 0.55
CA MET A 65 -6.97 3.77 1.75
C MET A 65 -6.89 5.28 2.01
N ILE A 66 -5.78 5.93 1.64
CA ILE A 66 -5.66 7.40 1.66
C ILE A 66 -6.69 8.03 0.72
N TYR A 67 -6.79 7.57 -0.53
CA TYR A 67 -7.77 8.11 -1.48
C TYR A 67 -9.23 7.86 -1.02
N VAL A 68 -9.51 6.70 -0.43
CA VAL A 68 -10.82 6.41 0.18
C VAL A 68 -11.09 7.33 1.37
N SER A 69 -10.10 7.63 2.22
CA SER A 69 -10.27 8.52 3.37
C SER A 69 -10.65 9.96 2.96
N ILE A 70 -10.12 10.42 1.83
CA ILE A 70 -10.49 11.72 1.24
C ILE A 70 -11.92 11.65 0.68
N ALA A 71 -12.32 10.52 0.09
CA ALA A 71 -13.69 10.30 -0.37
C ALA A 71 -14.70 10.39 0.80
N VAL A 72 -14.34 9.79 1.95
CA VAL A 72 -15.11 9.86 3.20
C VAL A 72 -15.19 11.30 3.71
N THR A 73 -14.09 12.05 3.64
CA THR A 73 -14.08 13.48 4.00
C THR A 73 -15.03 14.31 3.14
N PHE A 74 -15.22 13.96 1.87
CA PHE A 74 -16.24 14.56 0.99
C PHE A 74 -17.66 14.02 1.22
N GLY A 75 -17.87 13.18 2.23
CA GLY A 75 -19.16 12.57 2.54
C GLY A 75 -19.62 11.54 1.52
N LEU A 76 -18.70 10.94 0.75
CA LEU A 76 -18.94 9.90 -0.27
C LEU A 76 -19.81 10.31 -1.47
N ARG A 77 -20.19 11.59 -1.57
CA ARG A 77 -21.12 12.10 -2.60
C ARG A 77 -20.42 12.58 -3.87
N ASN A 78 -19.10 12.75 -3.83
CA ASN A 78 -18.35 13.30 -4.96
C ASN A 78 -18.01 12.18 -5.96
N PHE A 79 -18.79 12.10 -7.05
CA PHE A 79 -18.58 11.10 -8.11
C PHE A 79 -17.22 11.26 -8.80
N THR A 80 -16.78 12.49 -9.06
CA THR A 80 -15.46 12.76 -9.66
C THR A 80 -14.33 12.19 -8.81
N TRP A 81 -14.45 12.28 -7.48
CA TRP A 81 -13.46 11.69 -6.59
C TRP A 81 -13.47 10.16 -6.62
N TRP A 82 -14.65 9.54 -6.74
CA TRP A 82 -14.74 8.09 -6.92
C TRP A 82 -14.08 7.60 -8.21
N LEU A 83 -14.10 8.40 -9.29
CA LEU A 83 -13.33 8.09 -10.50
C LEU A 83 -11.82 8.07 -10.22
N VAL A 84 -11.32 9.00 -9.39
CA VAL A 84 -9.91 8.99 -8.95
C VAL A 84 -9.60 7.75 -8.12
N VAL A 85 -10.46 7.41 -7.15
CA VAL A 85 -10.30 6.19 -6.33
C VAL A 85 -10.26 4.93 -7.22
N ALA A 86 -11.16 4.83 -8.20
CA ALA A 86 -11.19 3.71 -9.14
C ALA A 86 -9.91 3.66 -9.99
N TYR A 87 -9.48 4.79 -10.53
CA TYR A 87 -8.23 4.87 -11.30
C TYR A 87 -7.00 4.43 -10.47
N VAL A 88 -6.89 4.91 -9.23
CA VAL A 88 -5.85 4.49 -8.29
C VAL A 88 -5.94 3.00 -8.03
N PHE A 89 -7.12 2.46 -7.74
CA PHE A 89 -7.34 1.04 -7.54
C PHE A 89 -6.83 0.19 -8.72
N PHE A 90 -7.23 0.50 -9.95
CA PHE A 90 -6.85 -0.31 -11.11
C PHE A 90 -5.36 -0.22 -11.42
N SER A 91 -4.79 0.99 -11.40
CA SER A 91 -3.35 1.20 -11.64
C SER A 91 -2.50 0.46 -10.60
N HIS A 92 -2.89 0.53 -9.33
CA HIS A 92 -2.17 -0.08 -8.23
C HIS A 92 -2.36 -1.60 -8.17
N ALA A 93 -3.57 -2.10 -8.47
CA ALA A 93 -3.82 -3.54 -8.57
C ALA A 93 -2.96 -4.18 -9.66
N LEU A 94 -2.84 -3.54 -10.83
CA LEU A 94 -1.99 -4.02 -11.91
C LEU A 94 -0.50 -4.02 -11.50
N ALA A 95 -0.02 -2.91 -10.92
CA ALA A 95 1.36 -2.81 -10.45
C ALA A 95 1.68 -3.86 -9.35
N ALA A 96 0.75 -4.07 -8.43
CA ALA A 96 0.86 -5.07 -7.37
C ALA A 96 0.89 -6.51 -7.92
N LEU A 97 0.06 -6.82 -8.91
CA LEU A 97 0.05 -8.12 -9.58
C LEU A 97 1.36 -8.40 -10.33
N LEU A 98 1.87 -7.41 -11.07
CA LEU A 98 3.17 -7.53 -11.76
C LEU A 98 4.31 -7.72 -10.76
N SER A 99 4.30 -6.95 -9.66
CA SER A 99 5.28 -7.09 -8.58
C SER A 99 5.20 -8.47 -7.93
N HIS A 100 4.00 -8.96 -7.61
CA HIS A 100 3.79 -10.29 -7.04
C HIS A 100 4.28 -11.40 -7.97
N ARG A 101 4.00 -11.30 -9.28
CA ARG A 101 4.52 -12.24 -10.29
C ARG A 101 6.04 -12.22 -10.35
N PHE A 102 6.64 -11.03 -10.35
CA PHE A 102 8.10 -10.86 -10.33
C PHE A 102 8.72 -11.49 -9.07
N TYR A 103 8.14 -11.26 -7.89
CA TYR A 103 8.64 -11.86 -6.65
C TYR A 103 8.53 -13.40 -6.67
N ARG A 104 7.43 -13.94 -7.19
CA ARG A 104 7.24 -15.40 -7.32
C ARG A 104 8.18 -16.05 -8.33
N SER A 105 8.52 -15.37 -9.44
CA SER A 105 9.46 -15.92 -10.43
C SER A 105 10.92 -15.78 -9.99
N THR A 106 11.25 -14.74 -9.22
CA THR A 106 12.62 -14.44 -8.81
C THR A 106 13.03 -15.19 -7.54
N PHE A 107 12.11 -15.38 -6.58
CA PHE A 107 12.42 -15.96 -5.28
C PHE A 107 11.72 -17.30 -5.07
N VAL A 108 12.50 -18.39 -5.06
CA VAL A 108 12.00 -19.75 -4.74
C VAL A 108 11.44 -19.83 -3.31
N SER A 109 11.99 -19.06 -2.38
CA SER A 109 11.58 -18.97 -0.98
C SER A 109 10.44 -17.97 -0.71
N TYR A 110 9.78 -17.43 -1.75
CA TYR A 110 8.71 -16.46 -1.56
C TYR A 110 7.50 -17.07 -0.82
N PRO A 111 6.94 -16.39 0.21
CA PRO A 111 5.83 -16.95 0.98
C PRO A 111 4.56 -17.08 0.12
N LYS A 112 4.08 -18.32 -0.05
CA LYS A 112 2.90 -18.63 -0.90
C LYS A 112 1.57 -18.13 -0.33
N HIS A 113 1.52 -17.78 0.95
CA HIS A 113 0.32 -17.24 1.59
C HIS A 113 0.11 -15.74 1.34
N ARG A 114 1.13 -15.02 0.85
CA ARG A 114 1.02 -13.59 0.56
C ARG A 114 0.14 -13.35 -0.65
N ARG A 115 -0.74 -12.39 -0.51
CA ARG A 115 -1.67 -11.92 -1.54
C ARG A 115 -1.05 -10.75 -2.30
N ALA A 116 -1.46 -10.51 -3.55
CA ALA A 116 -0.83 -9.49 -4.38
C ALA A 116 -1.19 -8.07 -3.91
N PHE A 117 -2.48 -7.81 -3.62
CA PHE A 117 -2.97 -6.46 -3.39
C PHE A 117 -4.05 -6.37 -2.29
N LEU A 118 -5.09 -7.21 -2.36
CA LEU A 118 -6.13 -7.30 -1.34
C LEU A 118 -6.06 -8.66 -0.64
N PRO A 119 -6.05 -8.71 0.71
CA PRO A 119 -5.97 -9.97 1.47
C PRO A 119 -7.05 -11.00 1.10
N LEU A 120 -8.18 -10.56 0.54
CA LEU A 120 -9.38 -11.38 0.28
C LEU A 120 -9.72 -11.59 -1.20
N LEU A 121 -9.02 -10.95 -2.15
CA LEU A 121 -9.43 -10.94 -3.56
C LEU A 121 -8.34 -11.35 -4.57
N PHE A 122 -7.04 -11.23 -4.22
CA PHE A 122 -5.94 -11.55 -5.14
C PHE A 122 -4.76 -12.23 -4.44
#